data_AF-A0A803M3W9-F1
#
_entry.id   AF-A0A803M3W9-F1
#
_cell.length_a   1.000
_cell.length_b   1.000
_cell.length_c   1.000
_cell.angle_alpha   90.00
_cell.angle_beta   90.00
_cell.angle_gamma   90.00
#
_symmetry.space_group_name_H-M   'P 1'
#
loop_
_entity.id
_entity.type
_entity.pdbx_description
1 polymer ?
#
loop_
_entity_poly.entity_id
_entity_poly.type
_entity_poly.pdbx_seq_one_letter_code
_entity_poly.pdbx_strand_id
1 'polypeptide(L)' 'MHPPLTLHRHPMCVEIIEAFQKCHTEHPVGKFFGECTELKVKLDRCFRQEKAVKRKANFEQSKKLKETLQAQRKETAGQS' A
#
# COMPACT_ATOMS: atom_id res chain seq x y z
N MET A 1 -7.92 0.70 13.90
CA MET A 1 -7.00 1.79 13.54
C MET A 1 -6.71 1.68 12.05
N HIS A 2 -7.05 2.69 11.23
CA HIS A 2 -6.67 2.72 9.81
C HIS A 2 -5.35 3.50 9.65
N PRO A 3 -4.50 3.17 8.67
CA PRO A 3 -3.32 3.97 8.35
C PRO A 3 -3.71 5.41 7.96
N PRO A 4 -2.79 6.39 8.12
CA PRO A 4 -3.06 7.76 7.70
C PRO A 4 -3.44 7.81 6.22
N LEU A 5 -4.56 8.48 5.92
CA LEU A 5 -5.19 8.62 4.60
C LEU A 5 -4.41 9.58 3.69
N THR A 6 -3.13 9.30 3.49
CA THR A 6 -2.28 10.08 2.59
C THR A 6 -2.60 9.71 1.15
N LEU A 7 -3.49 10.48 0.51
CA LEU A 7 -4.01 10.22 -0.84
C LEU A 7 -2.89 9.95 -1.87
N HIS A 8 -1.81 10.72 -1.79
CA HIS A 8 -0.64 10.59 -2.67
C HIS A 8 0.12 9.25 -2.53
N ARG A 9 -0.05 8.52 -1.43
CA ARG A 9 0.62 7.24 -1.19
C ARG A 9 -0.21 6.05 -1.66
N HIS A 10 -1.49 6.25 -1.96
CA HIS A 10 -2.46 5.19 -2.22
C HIS A 10 -3.23 5.38 -3.53
N PRO A 11 -2.53 5.37 -4.70
CA PRO A 11 -3.16 5.63 -5.99
C PRO A 11 -4.26 4.61 -6.36
N MET A 12 -4.22 3.38 -5.82
CA MET A 12 -5.25 2.38 -6.12
C MET A 12 -6.52 2.52 -5.27
N CYS A 13 -6.49 3.35 -4.23
CA CYS A 13 -7.58 3.44 -3.26
C CYS A 13 -8.22 4.83 -3.18
N VAL A 14 -7.91 5.73 -4.13
CA VAL A 14 -8.34 7.14 -4.12
C VAL A 14 -9.85 7.27 -4.01
N GLU A 15 -10.61 6.58 -4.86
CA GLU A 15 -12.09 6.63 -4.88
C GLU A 15 -12.71 6.21 -3.55
N ILE A 16 -12.14 5.19 -2.89
CA ILE A 16 -12.63 4.68 -1.60
C ILE A 16 -12.29 5.65 -0.47
N ILE A 17 -11.12 6.30 -0.54
CA ILE A 17 -10.72 7.33 0.41
C ILE A 17 -11.65 8.54 0.31
N GLU A 18 -11.96 8.99 -0.90
CA GLU A 18 -12.90 10.09 -1.14
C GLU A 18 -14.30 9.78 -0.60
N ALA A 19 -14.83 8.60 -0.88
CA ALA A 19 -16.11 8.15 -0.34
C ALA A 19 -16.10 8.09 1.20
N PHE A 20 -15.01 7.60 1.79
CA PHE A 20 -14.85 7.52 3.24
C PHE A 20 -14.75 8.92 3.88
N GLN A 21 -14.01 9.85 3.28
CA GLN A 21 -13.92 11.23 3.73
C GLN A 21 -15.28 11.93 3.62
N LYS A 22 -16.00 11.75 2.52
CA LYS A 22 -17.35 12.29 2.34
C LYS A 22 -18.29 11.79 3.44
N CYS A 23 -18.28 10.49 3.76
CA CYS A 23 -19.07 9.94 4.86
C CYS A 23 -18.73 10.58 6.21
N HIS A 24 -17.45 10.83 6.50
CA HIS A 24 -17.05 11.54 7.73
C HIS A 24 -17.45 13.02 7.74
N THR A 25 -17.49 13.68 6.59
CA THR A 25 -17.95 15.08 6.45
C THR A 25 -19.46 15.19 6.64
N GLU A 26 -20.23 14.28 6.05
CA GLU A 26 -21.70 14.24 6.16
C GLU A 26 -22.16 13.79 7.55
N HIS A 27 -21.40 12.90 8.20
CA HIS A 27 -21.76 12.28 9.48
C HIS A 27 -20.68 12.50 10.56
N PRO A 28 -20.47 13.75 11.03
CA PRO A 28 -19.42 14.06 12.00
C PRO A 28 -19.60 13.34 13.35
N VAL A 29 -20.85 12.99 13.70
CA VAL A 29 -21.21 12.21 14.89
C VAL A 29 -21.35 10.71 14.57
N GLY A 30 -21.79 10.36 13.35
CA GLY A 30 -21.99 8.98 12.88
C GLY A 30 -20.69 8.15 12.81
N LYS A 31 -19.51 8.80 12.83
CA LYS A 31 -18.22 8.12 13.01
C LYS A 31 -18.15 7.26 14.28
N PHE A 32 -18.91 7.63 15.32
CA PHE A 32 -18.98 6.89 16.58
C PHE A 32 -20.05 5.80 16.59
N PHE A 33 -21.08 5.92 15.74
CA PHE A 33 -22.19 4.98 15.64
C PHE A 33 -21.98 3.91 14.55
N GLY A 34 -20.91 4.03 13.77
CA GLY A 34 -20.53 3.02 12.79
C GLY A 34 -21.15 3.21 11.41
N GLU A 35 -21.75 4.37 11.11
CA GLU A 35 -22.34 4.71 9.80
C GLU A 35 -21.35 4.53 8.64
N CYS A 36 -20.06 4.81 8.88
CA CYS A 36 -19.01 4.68 7.86
C CYS A 36 -18.21 3.36 7.96
N THR A 37 -18.69 2.37 8.72
CA THR A 37 -17.95 1.10 8.96
C THR A 37 -17.75 0.29 7.68
N GLU A 38 -18.77 0.21 6.83
CA GLU A 38 -18.68 -0.52 5.57
C GLU A 38 -17.62 0.07 4.63
N LEU A 39 -17.56 1.40 4.54
CA LEU A 39 -16.55 2.11 3.76
C LEU A 39 -15.16 1.90 4.34
N LYS A 40 -15.03 1.89 5.68
CA LYS A 40 -13.77 1.57 6.37
C LYS A 40 -13.28 0.15 6.04
N VAL A 41 -14.17 -0.85 6.02
CA VAL A 41 -13.80 -2.23 5.66
C VAL A 41 -13.30 -2.32 4.21
N LYS A 42 -13.98 -1.64 3.28
CA LYS A 42 -13.55 -1.55 1.88
C LYS A 42 -12.18 -0.88 1.75
N LEU A 43 -11.97 0.21 2.48
CA LEU A 43 -10.72 0.94 2.52
C LEU A 43 -9.56 0.07 3.02
N ASP A 44 -9.76 -0.61 4.16
CA ASP A 44 -8.75 -1.51 4.74
C ASP A 44 -8.43 -2.67 3.78
N ARG A 45 -9.43 -3.21 3.09
CA ARG A 45 -9.23 -4.25 2.06
C ARG A 45 -8.42 -3.72 0.88
N CYS A 46 -8.66 -2.49 0.45
CA CYS A 46 -7.90 -1.86 -0.62
C CYS A 46 -6.43 -1.65 -0.21
N PHE A 47 -6.17 -1.11 0.99
CA PHE A 47 -4.80 -0.93 1.49
C PHE A 47 -4.04 -2.24 1.64
N ARG A 48 -4.70 -3.31 2.06
CA ARG A 48 -4.08 -4.64 2.12
C ARG A 48 -3.68 -5.14 0.73
N GLN A 49 -4.54 -4.97 -0.27
CA GLN A 49 -4.23 -5.34 -1.65
C GLN A 49 -3.10 -4.51 -2.22
N GLU A 50 -3.13 -3.19 -2.04
CA GLU A 50 -2.07 -2.31 -2.53
C GLU A 50 -0.73 -2.64 -1.89
N LYS A 51 -0.71 -2.90 -0.58
CA LYS A 51 0.49 -3.36 0.12
C LYS A 51 1.00 -4.70 -0.43
N ALA A 52 0.11 -5.63 -0.76
CA ALA A 52 0.49 -6.91 -1.34
C ALA A 52 1.12 -6.75 -2.73
N VAL A 53 0.53 -5.91 -3.60
CA VAL A 53 1.08 -5.61 -4.94
C VAL A 53 2.46 -4.96 -4.82
N LYS A 54 2.60 -3.91 -4.00
CA LYS A 54 3.90 -3.23 -3.78
C LYS A 54 4.94 -4.19 -3.21
N ARG A 55 4.56 -5.07 -2.27
CA ARG A 55 5.47 -6.07 -1.69
C ARG A 55 5.95 -7.06 -2.76
N LYS A 56 5.07 -7.51 -3.66
CA LYS A 56 5.44 -8.41 -4.75
C LYS A 56 6.43 -7.74 -5.72
N ALA A 57 6.13 -6.52 -6.15
CA ALA A 57 7.03 -5.75 -7.03
C ALA A 57 8.40 -5.53 -6.38
N ASN A 58 8.44 -5.11 -5.11
CA ASN A 58 9.70 -4.92 -4.38
C ASN A 58 10.49 -6.23 -4.23
N PHE A 59 9.79 -7.36 -4.02
CA PHE A 59 10.44 -8.66 -3.91
C PHE A 59 11.09 -9.07 -5.24
N GLU A 60 10.40 -8.89 -6.36
CA GLU A 60 10.94 -9.18 -7.70
C GLU A 60 12.14 -8.28 -8.03
N GLN A 61 12.06 -6.99 -7.72
CA GLN A 61 13.17 -6.06 -7.90
C GLN A 61 14.37 -6.41 -7.01
N SER A 62 14.12 -6.74 -5.74
CA SER A 62 15.16 -7.17 -4.80
C SER A 62 15.86 -8.45 -5.26
N LYS A 63 15.10 -9.42 -5.79
CA LYS A 63 15.66 -10.65 -6.35
C LYS A 63 16.58 -10.36 -7.54
N LYS A 64 16.12 -9.56 -8.52
CA LYS A 64 16.92 -9.18 -9.70
C LYS A 64 18.20 -8.43 -9.30
N LEU A 65 18.10 -7.49 -8.36
CA LEU A 65 19.24 -6.76 -7.85
C LEU A 65 20.24 -7.71 -7.18
N LYS A 66 19.76 -8.62 -6.34
CA LYS A 66 20.60 -9.61 -5.67
C LYS A 66 21.33 -10.52 -6.66
N GLU A 67 20.64 -11.00 -7.69
CA GLU A 67 21.24 -11.83 -8.75
C GLU A 67 22.32 -11.04 -9.52
N THR A 68 22.05 -9.78 -9.86
CA THR A 68 23.02 -8.89 -10.53
C THR A 68 24.27 -8.66 -9.68
N LEU A 69 24.10 -8.33 -8.40
CA LEU A 69 25.21 -8.10 -7.47
C LEU A 69 26.04 -9.37 -7.24
N GLN A 70 25.39 -10.54 -7.21
CA GLN A 70 26.09 -11.82 -7.07
C GLN A 70 26.92 -12.17 -8.31
N ALA A 71 26.42 -11.88 -9.51
CA ALA A 71 27.19 -12.06 -10.75
C ALA A 71 28.43 -11.16 -10.76
N GLN A 72 28.24 -9.85 -10.50
CA GLN A 72 29.33 -8.87 -10.44
C GLN A 72 30.39 -9.27 -9.41
N ARG A 73 29.99 -9.73 -8.22
CA ARG A 73 30.93 -10.18 -7.18
C ARG A 73 31.80 -11.35 -7.62
N LYS A 74 31.24 -12.30 -8.39
CA LYS A 74 31.99 -13.44 -8.92
C LYS A 74 32.99 -13.00 -10.00
N GLU A 75 32.59 -12.08 -10.87
CA GLU A 75 33.47 -11.51 -11.90
C GLU A 75 34.66 -10.77 -11.26
N THR A 76 34.42 -9.95 -10.23
CA THR A 76 35.50 -9.24 -9.52
C THR A 76 36.42 -10.18 -8.74
N ALA A 77 35.89 -11.29 -8.20
CA ALA A 77 36.68 -12.26 -7.45
C ALA A 77 37.53 -13.17 -8.34
N GLY A 78 37.16 -13.35 -9.61
CA GLY A 78 37.95 -14.13 -10.59
C GLY A 78 39.01 -13.31 -11.32
N GLN A 79 39.02 -11.99 -11.18
CA GLN A 79 40.03 -11.08 -11.74
C GLN A 79 41.15 -10.73 -10.75
N SER A 80 41.08 -11.24 -9.51
CA SER A 80 42.08 -11.04 -8.45
C SER A 80 42.99 -12.25 -8.29
#